data_AF-A0A949N9N2-F1
#
_entry.id   AF-A0A949N9N2-F1
#
_cell.length_a   1.000
_cell.length_b   1.000
_cell.length_c   1.000
_cell.angle_alpha   90.00
_cell.angle_beta   90.00
_cell.angle_gamma   90.00
#
_symmetry.space_group_name_H-M   'P 1'
#
loop_
_entity.id
_entity.type
_entity.pdbx_description
1 polymer ?
#
loop_
_entity_poly.entity_id
_entity_poly.type
_entity_poly.pdbx_seq_one_letter_code
_entity_poly.pdbx_strand_id
1 'polypeptide(L)'
;MDSYYDTAQNDYLYLEGVKEILNNLRSYNPIAVTAQNIAERYLKHIIQNYMLDKDYTQTLRSHKLMTLYQAIHSRFEDFILDDNMLRILTDYYFDARYPGADYIMVTREDALEAIQGVETIKYAVDSFIEKMQEKEC
;
A
#
# COMPACT_ATOMS: atom_id res chain seq x y z
N MET A 1 -10.49 -14.70 -8.39
CA MET A 1 -9.41 -13.91 -7.75
C MET A 1 -9.76 -12.47 -8.12
N ASP A 2 -10.83 -11.94 -7.53
CA ASP A 2 -11.65 -10.90 -8.20
C ASP A 2 -11.78 -9.64 -7.33
N SER A 3 -10.83 -9.40 -6.43
CA SER A 3 -10.78 -8.19 -5.61
C SER A 3 -9.38 -7.61 -5.54
N TYR A 4 -9.30 -6.28 -5.34
CA TYR A 4 -8.03 -5.61 -5.04
C TYR A 4 -7.30 -6.26 -3.85
N TYR A 5 -8.04 -6.73 -2.84
CA TYR A 5 -7.47 -7.38 -1.66
C TYR A 5 -6.80 -8.70 -2.01
N ASP A 6 -7.46 -9.60 -2.74
CA ASP A 6 -6.86 -10.90 -3.11
C ASP A 6 -5.56 -10.71 -3.90
N THR A 7 -5.58 -9.72 -4.79
CA THR A 7 -4.41 -9.38 -5.61
C THR A 7 -3.29 -8.78 -4.75
N ALA A 8 -3.63 -7.89 -3.80
CA ALA A 8 -2.67 -7.33 -2.84
C ALA A 8 -2.08 -8.43 -1.94
N GLN A 9 -2.92 -9.35 -1.47
CA GLN A 9 -2.54 -10.43 -0.57
C GLN A 9 -1.60 -11.42 -1.26
N ASN A 10 -1.85 -11.75 -2.52
CA ASN A 10 -0.94 -12.60 -3.29
C ASN A 10 0.44 -11.96 -3.45
N ASP A 11 0.48 -10.67 -3.79
CA ASP A 11 1.75 -9.93 -3.94
C ASP A 11 2.46 -9.72 -2.59
N TYR A 12 1.70 -9.55 -1.50
CA TYR A 12 2.22 -9.51 -0.13
C TYR A 12 2.91 -10.82 0.25
N LEU A 13 2.32 -11.97 -0.05
CA LEU A 13 2.94 -13.27 0.21
C LEU A 13 4.27 -13.45 -0.57
N TYR A 14 4.33 -12.92 -1.79
CA TYR A 14 5.59 -12.83 -2.52
C TYR A 14 6.60 -11.92 -1.82
N LEU A 15 6.18 -10.73 -1.38
CA LEU A 15 7.02 -9.76 -0.68
C LEU A 15 7.59 -10.33 0.64
N GLU A 16 6.80 -11.10 1.38
CA GLU A 16 7.23 -11.82 2.58
C GLU A 16 8.34 -12.83 2.28
N GLY A 17 8.20 -13.61 1.21
CA GLY A 17 9.28 -14.50 0.77
C GLY A 17 10.55 -13.75 0.36
N VAL A 18 10.40 -12.57 -0.24
CA VAL A 18 11.55 -11.69 -0.58
C VAL A 18 12.24 -11.16 0.68
N LYS A 19 11.50 -10.84 1.73
CA LYS A 19 12.02 -10.39 3.02
C LYS A 19 12.96 -11.42 3.66
N GLU A 20 12.68 -12.72 3.51
CA GLU A 20 13.53 -13.79 4.04
C GLU A 20 14.92 -13.83 3.40
N ILE A 21 15.04 -13.38 2.15
CA ILE A 21 16.29 -13.41 1.37
C ILE A 21 16.93 -12.03 1.20
N LEU A 22 16.44 -11.01 1.90
CA LEU A 22 16.81 -9.60 1.71
C LEU A 22 18.33 -9.37 1.67
N ASN A 23 19.09 -10.05 2.54
CA ASN A 23 20.55 -9.93 2.64
C ASN A 23 21.32 -10.47 1.42
N ASN A 24 20.67 -11.29 0.59
CA ASN A 24 21.28 -11.93 -0.59
C ASN A 24 20.90 -11.23 -1.90
N LEU A 25 20.08 -10.18 -1.83
CA LEU A 25 19.62 -9.45 -3.00
C LEU A 25 20.69 -8.47 -3.50
N ARG A 26 20.68 -8.25 -4.81
CA ARG A 26 21.57 -7.29 -5.49
C ARG A 26 20.87 -6.01 -5.91
N SER A 27 19.55 -5.93 -5.75
CA SER A 27 18.72 -4.78 -6.11
C SER A 27 17.48 -4.73 -5.23
N TYR A 28 17.14 -3.53 -4.77
CA TYR A 28 16.03 -3.27 -3.85
C TYR A 28 14.93 -2.41 -4.47
N ASN A 29 15.18 -1.76 -5.62
CA ASN A 29 14.16 -0.98 -6.33
C ASN A 29 12.86 -1.79 -6.61
N PRO A 30 12.93 -3.07 -7.05
CA PRO A 30 11.72 -3.86 -7.25
C PRO A 30 10.90 -4.07 -5.98
N ILE A 31 11.55 -4.10 -4.81
CA ILE A 31 10.88 -4.25 -3.52
C ILE A 31 10.05 -3.02 -3.24
N ALA A 32 10.62 -1.82 -3.35
CA ALA A 32 9.90 -0.59 -3.06
C ALA A 32 8.72 -0.35 -4.03
N VAL A 33 8.90 -0.67 -5.32
CA VAL A 33 7.82 -0.63 -6.32
C VAL A 33 6.71 -1.63 -6.00
N THR A 34 7.07 -2.86 -5.60
CA THR A 34 6.10 -3.89 -5.22
C THR A 34 5.34 -3.48 -3.97
N ALA A 35 6.05 -2.93 -2.98
CA ALA A 35 5.48 -2.46 -1.72
C ALA A 35 4.43 -1.37 -1.94
N GLN A 36 4.72 -0.34 -2.75
CA GLN A 36 3.75 0.70 -3.05
C GLN A 36 2.51 0.12 -3.76
N ASN A 37 2.67 -0.80 -4.71
CA ASN A 37 1.54 -1.41 -5.42
C ASN A 37 0.63 -2.22 -4.49
N ILE A 38 1.22 -2.96 -3.55
CA ILE A 38 0.45 -3.72 -2.54
C ILE A 38 -0.34 -2.76 -1.65
N ALA A 39 0.34 -1.73 -1.10
CA ALA A 39 -0.27 -0.71 -0.28
C ALA A 39 -1.44 0.00 -1.01
N GLU A 40 -1.23 0.38 -2.27
CA GLU A 40 -2.24 1.01 -3.12
C GLU A 40 -3.49 0.13 -3.25
N ARG A 41 -3.32 -1.16 -3.53
CA ARG A 41 -4.42 -2.10 -3.72
C ARG A 41 -5.19 -2.36 -2.43
N TYR A 42 -4.51 -2.48 -1.28
CA TYR A 42 -5.21 -2.60 0.01
C TYR A 42 -6.10 -1.40 0.29
N LEU A 43 -5.61 -0.17 0.08
CA LEU A 43 -6.43 1.03 0.27
C LEU A 43 -7.58 1.12 -0.75
N LYS A 44 -7.33 0.77 -2.02
CA LYS A 44 -8.38 0.74 -3.06
C LYS A 44 -9.48 -0.28 -2.75
N HIS A 45 -9.15 -1.38 -2.09
CA HIS A 45 -10.15 -2.35 -1.65
C HIS A 45 -11.17 -1.72 -0.70
N ILE A 46 -10.73 -0.92 0.27
CA ILE A 46 -11.63 -0.22 1.19
C ILE A 46 -12.57 0.70 0.41
N ILE A 47 -12.01 1.55 -0.46
CA ILE A 47 -12.78 2.53 -1.23
C ILE A 47 -13.84 1.83 -2.11
N GLN A 48 -13.44 0.77 -2.82
CA GLN A 48 -14.35 0.08 -3.73
C GLN A 48 -15.50 -0.64 -3.03
N ASN A 49 -15.27 -1.23 -1.84
CA ASN A 49 -16.25 -2.13 -1.21
C ASN A 49 -17.04 -1.47 -0.07
N TYR A 50 -16.50 -0.44 0.57
CA TYR A 50 -17.08 0.14 1.79
C TYR A 50 -17.46 1.62 1.62
N MET A 51 -17.12 2.27 0.51
CA MET A 51 -17.44 3.67 0.23
C MET A 51 -18.32 3.78 -1.02
N LEU A 52 -19.56 3.30 -0.89
CA LEU A 52 -20.54 3.21 -2.00
C LEU A 52 -21.48 4.43 -2.10
N ASP A 53 -21.27 5.42 -1.22
CA ASP A 53 -22.14 6.60 -1.07
C ASP A 53 -21.95 7.65 -2.18
N LYS A 54 -20.82 7.61 -2.89
CA LYS A 54 -20.49 8.54 -3.98
C LYS A 54 -19.57 7.90 -5.01
N ASP A 55 -19.36 8.60 -6.12
CA ASP A 55 -18.43 8.16 -7.17
C ASP A 55 -16.97 8.46 -6.76
N TYR A 56 -16.20 7.40 -6.52
CA TYR A 56 -14.77 7.47 -6.22
C TYR A 56 -13.87 7.07 -7.41
N THR A 57 -14.40 7.04 -8.64
CA THR A 57 -13.64 6.61 -9.83
C THR A 57 -12.33 7.37 -10.01
N GLN A 58 -12.30 8.68 -9.76
CA GLN A 58 -11.06 9.45 -9.87
C GLN A 58 -10.07 9.13 -8.74
N THR A 59 -10.56 8.94 -7.52
CA THR A 59 -9.74 8.51 -6.38
C THR A 59 -9.12 7.13 -6.65
N LEU A 60 -9.90 6.18 -7.16
CA LEU A 60 -9.44 4.84 -7.53
C LEU A 60 -8.42 4.83 -8.68
N ARG A 61 -8.33 5.89 -9.49
CA ARG A 61 -7.28 6.07 -10.52
C ARG A 61 -5.99 6.67 -9.96
N SER A 62 -6.00 7.19 -8.74
CA SER A 62 -4.79 7.73 -8.12
C SER A 62 -3.77 6.63 -7.80
N HIS A 63 -2.50 6.98 -7.93
CA HIS A 63 -1.36 6.20 -7.46
C HIS A 63 -0.73 6.78 -6.18
N LYS A 64 -1.25 7.91 -5.70
CA LYS A 64 -0.75 8.57 -4.50
C LYS A 64 -1.46 7.98 -3.29
N LEU A 65 -0.71 7.31 -2.41
CA LEU A 65 -1.29 6.66 -1.23
C LEU A 65 -1.98 7.67 -0.32
N MET A 66 -1.41 8.87 -0.19
CA MET A 66 -2.02 9.98 0.56
C MET A 66 -3.42 10.35 0.06
N THR A 67 -3.64 10.34 -1.27
CA THR A 67 -4.97 10.63 -1.84
C THR A 67 -5.99 9.55 -1.50
N LEU A 68 -5.59 8.28 -1.53
CA LEU A 68 -6.45 7.16 -1.16
C LEU A 68 -6.77 7.21 0.34
N TYR A 69 -5.75 7.40 1.18
CA TYR A 69 -5.88 7.50 2.62
C TYR A 69 -6.79 8.64 3.05
N GLN A 70 -6.58 9.86 2.54
CA GLN A 70 -7.42 11.01 2.88
C GLN A 70 -8.89 10.78 2.54
N ALA A 71 -9.18 10.10 1.42
CA ALA A 71 -10.54 9.74 1.08
C ALA A 71 -11.14 8.78 2.13
N ILE A 72 -10.42 7.73 2.51
CA ILE A 72 -10.85 6.75 3.52
C ILE A 72 -11.04 7.44 4.88
N HIS A 73 -10.03 8.18 5.34
CA HIS A 73 -10.02 8.85 6.64
C HIS A 73 -11.13 9.91 6.76
N SER A 74 -11.47 10.62 5.68
CA SER A 74 -12.60 11.57 5.66
C SER A 74 -13.96 10.93 5.95
N ARG A 75 -14.07 9.60 5.79
CA ARG A 75 -15.29 8.83 6.02
C ARG A 75 -15.21 7.97 7.29
N PHE A 76 -14.01 7.54 7.64
CA PHE A 76 -13.70 6.67 8.76
C PHE A 76 -12.52 7.27 9.54
N GLU A 77 -12.81 8.21 10.42
CA GLU A 77 -11.79 8.96 11.17
C GLU A 77 -10.91 8.06 12.05
N ASP A 78 -11.43 6.90 12.44
CA ASP A 78 -10.74 5.88 13.22
C ASP A 78 -9.79 5.01 12.37
N PHE A 79 -9.81 5.13 11.04
CA PHE A 79 -8.80 4.55 10.15
C PHE A 79 -7.61 5.50 10.06
N ILE A 80 -6.56 5.23 10.83
CA ILE A 80 -5.39 6.11 10.98
C ILE A 80 -4.15 5.44 10.42
N LEU A 81 -3.43 6.15 9.54
CA LEU A 81 -2.14 5.76 9.01
C LEU A 81 -1.14 6.92 9.16
N ASP A 82 0.15 6.61 9.15
CA ASP A 82 1.20 7.62 9.21
C ASP A 82 1.38 8.33 7.84
N ASP A 83 1.23 9.65 7.84
CA ASP A 83 1.30 10.49 6.66
C ASP A 83 2.68 10.44 5.97
N ASN A 84 3.76 10.37 6.76
CA ASN A 84 5.12 10.39 6.23
C ASN A 84 5.45 9.06 5.55
N MET A 85 5.08 7.94 6.16
CA MET A 85 5.19 6.59 5.59
C MET A 85 4.48 6.50 4.24
N LEU A 86 3.26 7.05 4.12
CA LEU A 86 2.50 7.04 2.86
C LEU A 86 3.18 7.85 1.76
N ARG A 87 3.81 8.98 2.10
CA ARG A 87 4.58 9.81 1.16
C ARG A 87 5.83 9.09 0.70
N ILE A 88 6.64 8.58 1.64
CA ILE A 88 7.88 7.85 1.37
C ILE A 88 7.63 6.65 0.44
N LEU A 89 6.61 5.83 0.72
CA LEU A 89 6.23 4.72 -0.15
C LEU A 89 5.83 5.18 -1.56
N THR A 90 5.13 6.31 -1.66
CA THR A 90 4.74 6.89 -2.96
C THR A 90 5.96 7.38 -3.74
N ASP A 91 6.89 8.06 -3.06
CA ASP A 91 8.08 8.65 -3.68
C ASP A 91 9.02 7.56 -4.17
N TYR A 92 9.28 6.51 -3.37
CA TYR A 92 10.05 5.35 -3.82
C TYR A 92 9.51 4.74 -5.12
N TYR A 93 8.19 4.68 -5.29
CA TYR A 93 7.60 4.18 -6.52
C TYR A 93 7.94 5.07 -7.72
N PHE A 94 7.79 6.40 -7.64
CA PHE A 94 8.10 7.29 -8.76
C PHE A 94 9.60 7.32 -9.09
N ASP A 95 10.43 7.36 -8.07
CA ASP A 95 11.85 7.66 -8.22
C ASP A 95 12.70 6.40 -8.48
N ALA A 96 12.23 5.22 -8.08
CA ALA A 96 12.96 3.97 -8.30
C ALA A 96 12.71 3.30 -9.67
N ARG A 97 11.69 3.76 -10.44
CA ARG A 97 11.22 3.09 -11.67
C ARG A 97 11.98 3.46 -12.95
N TYR A 98 12.45 4.71 -13.07
CA TYR A 98 13.06 5.19 -14.30
C TYR A 98 14.32 6.01 -14.04
N PRO A 99 15.40 5.81 -14.81
CA PRO A 99 16.58 6.67 -14.73
C PRO A 99 16.21 8.11 -15.12
N GLY A 100 16.56 9.07 -14.28
CA GLY A 100 16.20 10.48 -14.38
C GLY A 100 16.92 11.32 -13.34
N ALA A 101 16.65 12.63 -13.31
CA ALA A 101 17.27 13.55 -12.34
C ALA A 101 16.98 13.18 -10.89
N ASP A 102 15.80 12.59 -10.64
CA ASP A 102 15.31 12.19 -9.33
C ASP A 102 15.41 10.67 -9.12
N TYR A 103 16.23 9.94 -9.89
CA TYR A 103 16.34 8.49 -9.74
C TYR A 103 16.96 8.12 -8.39
N ILE A 104 16.24 7.31 -7.61
CA ILE A 104 16.70 6.80 -6.32
C ILE A 104 17.13 5.34 -6.46
N MET A 105 18.35 5.07 -5.99
CA MET A 105 18.80 3.72 -5.71
C MET A 105 18.31 3.33 -4.31
N VAL A 106 17.31 2.47 -4.27
CA VAL A 106 16.74 1.95 -3.02
C VAL A 106 17.80 1.13 -2.31
N THR A 107 18.08 1.47 -1.06
CA THR A 107 18.97 0.70 -0.19
C THR A 107 18.25 -0.50 0.42
N ARG A 108 19.00 -1.36 1.09
CA ARG A 108 18.42 -2.47 1.84
C ARG A 108 17.48 -1.97 2.94
N GLU A 109 17.90 -0.91 3.62
CA GLU A 109 17.19 -0.26 4.71
C GLU A 109 15.88 0.35 4.19
N ASP A 110 15.93 1.09 3.07
CA ASP A 110 14.73 1.64 2.43
C ASP A 110 13.73 0.53 2.03
N ALA A 111 14.22 -0.60 1.51
CA ALA A 111 13.39 -1.75 1.21
C ALA A 111 12.74 -2.37 2.46
N LEU A 112 13.47 -2.44 3.57
CA LEU A 112 12.92 -2.93 4.83
C LEU A 112 11.83 -1.99 5.36
N GLU A 113 12.05 -0.67 5.30
CA GLU A 113 11.05 0.33 5.66
C GLU A 113 9.81 0.23 4.76
N ALA A 114 10.00 0.01 3.46
CA ALA A 114 8.90 -0.17 2.53
C ALA A 114 8.07 -1.42 2.86
N ILE A 115 8.72 -2.53 3.22
CA ILE A 115 8.03 -3.76 3.67
C ILE A 115 7.24 -3.50 4.96
N GLN A 116 7.85 -2.85 5.96
CA GLN A 116 7.18 -2.48 7.22
C GLN A 116 5.98 -1.56 7.00
N GLY A 117 6.08 -0.64 6.02
CA GLY A 117 4.97 0.21 5.62
C GLY A 117 3.79 -0.59 5.05
N VAL A 118 4.06 -1.61 4.25
CA VAL A 118 3.02 -2.52 3.74
C VAL A 118 2.38 -3.31 4.87
N GLU A 119 3.16 -3.85 5.80
CA GLU A 119 2.66 -4.60 6.96
C GLU A 119 1.71 -3.72 7.81
N THR A 120 2.10 -2.47 8.04
CA THR A 120 1.30 -1.49 8.78
C THR A 120 -0.03 -1.21 8.08
N ILE A 121 0.01 -0.97 6.76
CA ILE A 121 -1.21 -0.72 5.97
C ILE A 121 -2.10 -1.96 5.94
N LYS A 122 -1.51 -3.14 5.71
CA LYS A 122 -2.24 -4.41 5.71
C LYS A 122 -2.97 -4.61 7.05
N TYR A 123 -2.26 -4.48 8.17
CA TYR A 123 -2.86 -4.63 9.49
C TYR A 123 -4.04 -3.69 9.71
N ALA A 124 -3.91 -2.42 9.30
CA ALA A 124 -4.99 -1.44 9.40
C ALA A 124 -6.20 -1.82 8.52
N VAL A 125 -5.97 -2.30 7.29
CA VAL A 125 -7.02 -2.74 6.38
C VAL A 125 -7.72 -4.00 6.89
N ASP A 126 -6.98 -5.01 7.33
CA ASP A 126 -7.54 -6.24 7.90
C ASP A 126 -8.41 -5.92 9.12
N SER A 127 -7.89 -5.13 10.07
CA SER A 127 -8.61 -4.69 11.26
C SER A 127 -9.87 -3.89 10.93
N PHE A 128 -9.85 -3.11 9.85
CA PHE A 128 -11.01 -2.37 9.36
C PHE A 128 -12.08 -3.32 8.81
N ILE A 129 -11.67 -4.29 7.97
CA ILE A 129 -12.58 -5.27 7.37
C ILE A 129 -13.27 -6.10 8.45
N GLU A 130 -12.51 -6.60 9.44
CA GLU A 130 -13.05 -7.36 10.57
C GLU A 130 -14.11 -6.54 11.33
N LYS A 131 -13.80 -5.30 11.69
CA LYS A 131 -14.75 -4.39 12.35
C LYS A 131 -16.02 -4.12 11.55
N MET A 132 -15.94 -4.10 10.22
CA MET A 132 -17.10 -3.89 9.36
C MET A 132 -17.97 -5.15 9.28
N GLN A 133 -17.36 -6.34 9.20
CA GLN A 133 -18.08 -7.61 9.20
C GLN A 133 -18.81 -7.88 10.52
N GLU A 134 -18.22 -7.49 11.65
CA GLU A 134 -18.87 -7.58 12.97
C GLU A 134 -20.10 -6.67 13.10
N LYS A 135 -20.15 -5.53 12.39
CA LYS A 135 -21.30 -4.60 12.42
C LYS A 135 -22.46 -5.03 11.54
N GLU A 136 -22.23 -5.95 10.60
CA GLU A 136 -23.25 -6.51 9.72
C GLU A 136 -23.91 -7.79 10.30
N CYS A 137 -23.38 -8.30 11.42
CA CYS A 137 -23.97 -9.39 12.21
C CYS A 137 -24.89 -8.87 13.33
#